data_AF-A0A9E3CYB6-F1
#
_entry.id   AF-A0A9E3CYB6-F1
#
_cell.length_a   1.000
_cell.length_b   1.000
_cell.length_c   1.000
_cell.angle_alpha   90.00
_cell.angle_beta   90.00
_cell.angle_gamma   90.00
#
_symmetry.space_group_name_H-M   'P 1'
#
loop_
_entity.id
_entity.type
_entity.pdbx_description
1 polymer ?
#
loop_
_entity_poly.entity_id
_entity_poly.type
_entity_poly.pdbx_seq_one_letter_code
_entity_poly.pdbx_strand_id
1 'polypeptide(L)' 'MDGLEFDIWRGAIEGPFRFGQLNLTVNHIERPQRLSDACGGWIVFDGGKEETFVRVDHCKNIYRDRARP' A
#
# COMPACT_ATOMS: atom_id res chain seq x y z
N MET A 1 13.94 4.44 -4.46
CA MET A 1 13.83 3.70 -3.18
C MET A 1 12.62 2.83 -3.39
N ASP A 2 12.85 1.69 -4.01
CA ASP A 2 11.80 0.93 -4.67
C ASP A 2 11.00 0.16 -3.62
N GLY A 3 9.67 0.25 -3.67
CA GLY A 3 8.81 -0.56 -2.79
C GLY A 3 8.14 0.18 -1.62
N LEU A 4 8.41 1.48 -1.42
CA LEU A 4 7.81 2.26 -0.33
C LEU A 4 6.28 2.26 -0.38
N GLU A 5 5.71 2.35 -1.58
CA GLU A 5 4.28 2.27 -1.84
C GLU A 5 3.66 0.95 -1.37
N PHE A 6 4.42 -0.14 -1.43
CA PHE A 6 3.99 -1.46 -0.97
C PHE A 6 4.13 -1.62 0.54
N ASP A 7 5.13 -1.00 1.15
CA ASP A 7 5.25 -0.99 2.61
C ASP A 7 4.15 -0.14 3.26
N ILE A 8 3.81 1.00 2.65
CA ILE A 8 2.66 1.81 3.08
C ILE A 8 1.36 1.05 2.86
N TRP A 9 1.20 0.41 1.70
CA TRP A 9 0.06 -0.45 1.43
C TRP A 9 -0.05 -1.58 2.46
N ARG A 10 1.05 -2.28 2.74
CA ARG A 10 1.13 -3.30 3.79
C ARG A 10 0.65 -2.78 5.13
N GLY A 11 1.04 -1.56 5.51
CA GLY A 11 0.48 -0.91 6.71
C GLY A 11 -1.01 -0.69 6.66
N ALA A 12 -1.50 -0.23 5.51
CA ALA A 12 -2.91 0.00 5.29
C ALA A 12 -3.74 -1.29 5.43
N ILE A 13 -3.22 -2.46 5.02
CA ILE A 13 -3.98 -3.73 5.02
C ILE A 13 -3.66 -4.70 6.17
N GLU A 14 -2.41 -4.78 6.63
CA GLU A 14 -1.96 -5.76 7.64
C GLU A 14 -1.92 -5.20 9.07
N GLY A 15 -2.13 -3.89 9.23
CA GLY A 15 -2.28 -3.26 10.54
C GLY A 15 -1.03 -2.56 11.05
N PRO A 16 -1.06 -2.10 12.32
CA PRO A 16 0.00 -1.27 12.86
C PRO A 16 1.33 -2.01 12.93
N PHE A 17 2.36 -1.45 12.30
CA PHE A 17 3.70 -2.01 12.28
C PHE A 17 4.75 -0.90 12.30
N ARG A 18 5.99 -1.26 12.62
CA ARG A 18 7.09 -0.31 12.62
C ARG A 18 7.63 -0.16 11.19
N PHE A 19 7.53 1.05 10.65
CA PHE A 19 8.12 1.42 9.37
C PHE A 19 9.30 2.38 9.61
N GLY A 20 10.52 1.84 9.56
CA GLY A 20 11.72 2.60 9.92
C GLY A 20 11.67 3.12 11.36
N GLN A 21 11.64 4.44 11.51
CA GLN A 21 11.51 5.13 12.81
C GLN A 21 10.05 5.43 13.19
N LEU A 22 9.09 5.28 12.27
CA LEU A 22 7.69 5.55 12.52
C LEU A 22 6.96 4.29 12.98
N ASN A 23 6.19 4.39 14.05
CA ASN A 23 5.18 3.38 14.38
C ASN A 23 3.89 3.75 13.64
N LEU A 24 3.54 2.98 12.61
CA LEU A 24 2.24 3.11 11.97
C LEU A 24 1.19 2.60 12.96
N THR A 25 0.25 3.46 13.31
CA THR A 25 -0.85 3.17 14.23
C THR A 25 -2.13 2.99 13.44
N VAL A 26 -3.18 2.45 14.08
CA VAL A 26 -4.52 2.33 13.47
C VAL A 26 -5.01 3.67 12.91
N ASN A 27 -4.76 4.79 13.62
CA ASN A 27 -5.15 6.12 13.14
C ASN A 27 -4.40 6.56 11.88
N HIS A 28 -3.15 6.11 11.70
CA HIS A 28 -2.37 6.43 10.50
C HIS A 28 -2.89 5.68 9.26
N ILE A 29 -3.44 4.48 9.46
CA ILE A 29 -3.85 3.58 8.37
C ILE A 29 -5.34 3.71 8.02
N GLU A 30 -6.18 4.11 8.97
CA GLU A 30 -7.63 4.22 8.77
C GLU A 30 -8.00 5.20 7.65
N ARG A 31 -7.36 6.37 7.62
CA ARG A 31 -7.68 7.42 6.65
C ARG A 31 -7.27 7.04 5.21
N PRO A 32 -6.05 6.54 4.95
CA PRO A 32 -5.68 6.00 3.65
C PRO A 32 -6.58 4.85 3.19
N GLN A 33 -6.94 3.93 4.09
CA GLN A 33 -7.79 2.79 3.76
C GLN A 33 -9.19 3.24 3.35
N ARG A 34 -9.82 4.14 4.11
CA ARG A 34 -11.12 4.74 3.75
C ARG A 34 -11.07 5.48 2.41
N LEU A 35 -10.00 6.21 2.13
CA LEU A 35 -9.83 6.92 0.85
C LEU A 35 -9.68 5.93 -0.31
N SER A 36 -8.91 4.86 -0.11
CA SER A 36 -8.73 3.82 -1.12
C SER A 36 -10.05 3.13 -1.44
N ASP A 37 -10.83 2.80 -0.40
CA ASP A 37 -12.15 2.18 -0.55
C ASP A 37 -13.13 3.11 -1.26
N ALA A 38 -13.14 4.40 -0.90
CA ALA A 38 -14.00 5.40 -1.54
C ALA A 38 -13.64 5.65 -3.01
N CYS A 39 -12.35 5.61 -3.36
CA CYS A 39 -11.85 5.79 -4.73
C CYS A 39 -11.87 4.48 -5.54
N GLY A 40 -12.03 3.33 -4.90
CA GLY A 40 -11.97 2.01 -5.53
C GLY A 40 -10.57 1.58 -5.99
N GLY A 41 -9.51 2.21 -5.49
CA GLY A 41 -8.14 1.93 -5.93
C GLY A 41 -7.02 2.54 -5.10
N TRP A 42 -5.79 2.27 -5.52
CA TRP A 42 -4.54 2.69 -4.88
C TRP A 42 -3.49 3.05 -5.94
N ILE A 43 -2.52 3.88 -5.56
CA ILE A 43 -1.42 4.28 -6.45
C ILE A 43 -0.22 3.36 -6.18
N VAL A 44 0.27 2.74 -7.23
CA VAL A 44 1.43 1.86 -7.20
C VAL A 44 2.50 2.42 -8.12
N PHE A 45 3.75 2.39 -7.68
CA PHE A 45 4.89 2.77 -8.50
C PHE A 45 5.38 1.55 -9.30
N ASP A 46 5.31 1.63 -10.62
CA ASP A 46 5.92 0.66 -11.54
C ASP A 46 7.10 1.33 -12.26
N GLY A 47 8.22 0.64 -12.40
CA GLY A 47 9.46 1.21 -12.94
C GLY A 47 9.41 1.64 -14.42
N GLY A 48 8.30 1.37 -15.13
CA GLY A 48 8.05 1.80 -16.51
C GLY A 48 7.02 2.92 -16.64
N LYS A 49 5.98 2.96 -15.78
CA LYS A 49 4.91 3.97 -15.84
C LYS A 49 4.93 4.99 -14.70
N GLU A 50 5.90 4.86 -13.79
CA GLU A 50 5.94 5.61 -12.55
C GLU A 50 4.66 5.34 -11.74
N GLU A 51 3.82 6.34 -11.50
CA GLU A 51 2.61 6.21 -10.69
C GLU A 51 1.41 5.68 -11.50
N THR A 52 0.95 4.47 -11.19
CA THR A 52 -0.24 3.87 -11.79
C THR A 52 -1.35 3.68 -10.76
N PHE A 53 -2.54 4.20 -11.06
CA PHE A 53 -3.74 3.93 -10.26
C PHE A 53 -4.30 2.55 -10.62
N VAL A 54 -4.37 1.65 -9.64
CA VAL A 54 -4.87 0.29 -9.78
C VAL A 54 -6.04 0.04 -8.84
N ARG A 55 -6.91 -0.90 -9.20
CA ARG A 55 -7.97 -1.37 -8.30
C ARG A 55 -7.37 -1.97 -7.03
N VAL A 56 -8.06 -1.84 -5.91
CA VAL A 56 -7.64 -2.40 -4.62
C VAL A 56 -7.28 -3.89 -4.71
N ASP A 57 -8.11 -4.70 -5.38
CA ASP A 57 -7.86 -6.13 -5.54
C ASP A 57 -6.62 -6.41 -6.40
N HIS A 58 -6.36 -5.56 -7.39
CA HIS A 58 -5.15 -5.65 -8.19
C HIS A 58 -3.92 -5.29 -7.34
N CYS A 59 -4.02 -4.26 -6.50
CA CYS A 59 -2.96 -3.89 -5.55
C CYS A 59 -2.62 -5.05 -4.59
N LYS A 60 -3.63 -5.75 -4.08
CA LYS A 60 -3.44 -6.97 -3.26
C LYS A 60 -2.69 -8.07 -4.02
N ASN A 61 -3.00 -8.27 -5.29
CA ASN A 61 -2.31 -9.28 -6.11
C ASN A 61 -0.85 -8.90 -6.37
N ILE A 62 -0.59 -7.65 -6.76
CA ILE A 62 0.78 -7.16 -6.98
C ILE A 62 1.61 -7.27 -5.70
N TYR A 63 1.01 -6.93 -4.55
CA TYR A 63 1.65 -7.13 -3.25
C TYR A 63 1.96 -8.60 -2.96
N ARG A 64 1.00 -9.51 -3.16
CA ARG A 64 1.19 -10.95 -2.95
C ARG A 64 2.29 -11.55 -3.82
N ASP A 65 2.39 -11.12 -5.07
CA ASP A 65 3.43 -11.61 -5.99
C ASP A 65 4.82 -11.11 -5.59
N ARG A 66 4.92 -9.88 -5.06
CA ARG A 66 6.18 -9.34 -4.52
C ARG A 66 6.54 -9.86 -3.13
N ALA A 67 5.56 -10.26 -2.32
CA ALA A 67 5.76 -10.78 -0.98
C ALA A 67 6.13 -12.29 -0.95
N ARG A 68 6.11 -12.97 -2.11
CA ARG A 68 6.67 -14.32 -2.25
C ARG A 68 8.21 -14.25 -2.24
N PRO A 69 8.88 -15.11 -1.45
CA PRO A 69 10.34 -15.15 -1.37
C PRO A 69 11.00 -15.60 -2.67
#